data_AF-X1RPQ2-F1
#
_entry.id   AF-X1RPQ2-F1
#
_cell.length_a   1.000
_cell.length_b   1.000
_cell.length_c   1.000
_cell.angle_alpha   90.00
_cell.angle_beta   90.00
_cell.angle_gamma   90.00
#
_symmetry.space_group_name_H-M   'P 1'
#
loop_
_entity.id
_entity.type
_entity.pdbx_description
1 polymer ?
#
loop_
_entity_poly.entity_id
_entity_poly.type
_entity_poly.pdbx_seq_one_letter_code
_entity_poly.pdbx_strand_id
1 'polypeptide(L)'
;MDASILTAPGDSRWINYYIEGLGWLVRNVDIDGLYLDDVTFDRHIMKRMRKVMESEKPGCIIDLHSNTGFSKGPATQYAEYFPYVDKLWFGESFMYNEMSYENWLVEVSGIPFGLMGDMLHGGGNPWLGMVFGMTTRLPWSTEGVLCNPVAIWKIWDEFGIEQSSMSGPWDLYPVVETDHPDVKATAYIKENRVLISLGNFSDDPHEVKLRINWEQIGINPDATILTAPEIENFQESQQFDVRDRILIQPRKGYLLYLTS
;
A
#
# COMPACT_ATOMS: atom_id res chain seq x y z
N MET A 1 -23.40 3.76 36.93
CA MET A 1 -24.48 3.17 36.13
C MET A 1 -23.85 2.87 34.79
N ASP A 2 -23.46 1.61 34.58
CA ASP A 2 -22.63 1.16 33.47
C ASP A 2 -23.55 0.79 32.30
N ALA A 3 -23.61 1.66 31.28
CA ALA A 3 -24.47 1.48 30.13
C ALA A 3 -23.75 0.59 29.10
N SER A 4 -24.02 -0.71 29.18
CA SER A 4 -23.63 -1.71 28.19
C SER A 4 -24.19 -1.36 26.81
N ILE A 5 -23.31 -1.05 25.85
CA ILE A 5 -23.67 -0.96 24.43
C ILE A 5 -23.94 -2.39 23.95
N LEU A 6 -25.09 -2.58 23.29
CA LEU A 6 -25.62 -3.84 22.78
C LEU A 6 -24.67 -4.49 21.76
N THR A 7 -23.93 -5.51 22.19
CA THR A 7 -23.61 -6.69 21.39
C THR A 7 -24.30 -7.89 22.05
N ALA A 8 -24.47 -9.01 21.34
CA ALA A 8 -25.27 -10.18 21.73
C ALA A 8 -25.25 -10.50 23.25
N PRO A 9 -26.38 -10.91 23.87
CA PRO A 9 -26.50 -11.01 25.33
C PRO A 9 -25.43 -11.95 25.93
N GLY A 10 -24.36 -11.36 26.48
CA GLY A 10 -23.26 -12.07 27.13
C GLY A 10 -21.86 -11.45 26.95
N ASP A 11 -21.57 -10.84 25.80
CA ASP A 11 -20.19 -10.50 25.42
C ASP A 11 -19.71 -9.13 25.89
N SER A 12 -20.63 -8.23 26.27
CA SER A 12 -20.31 -6.85 26.62
C SER A 12 -19.34 -6.72 27.80
N ARG A 13 -19.38 -7.66 28.77
CA ARG A 13 -18.45 -7.68 29.91
C ARG A 13 -17.03 -8.07 29.49
N TRP A 14 -16.91 -9.05 28.59
CA TRP A 14 -15.62 -9.46 28.04
C TRP A 14 -15.00 -8.38 27.18
N ILE A 15 -15.82 -7.69 26.39
CA ILE A 15 -15.39 -6.52 25.61
C ILE A 15 -14.91 -5.41 26.54
N ASN A 16 -15.64 -5.09 27.61
CA ASN A 16 -15.18 -4.09 28.58
C ASN A 16 -13.84 -4.47 29.20
N TYR A 17 -13.68 -5.74 29.59
CA TYR A 17 -12.40 -6.24 30.11
C TYR A 17 -11.27 -6.11 29.08
N TYR A 18 -11.52 -6.45 27.81
CA TYR A 18 -10.56 -6.33 26.72
C TYR A 18 -10.14 -4.87 26.49
N ILE A 19 -11.10 -3.94 26.44
CA ILE A 19 -10.85 -2.51 26.25
C ILE A 19 -10.04 -1.90 27.41
N GLU A 20 -10.41 -2.21 28.65
CA GLU A 20 -9.66 -1.73 29.83
C GLU A 20 -8.28 -2.37 29.93
N GLY A 21 -8.16 -3.66 29.57
CA GLY A 21 -6.88 -4.35 29.47
C GLY A 21 -5.96 -3.71 28.42
N LEU A 22 -6.51 -3.34 27.27
CA LEU A 22 -5.78 -2.62 26.23
C LEU A 22 -5.29 -1.26 26.72
N GLY A 23 -6.15 -0.46 27.38
CA GLY A 23 -5.73 0.80 28.00
C GLY A 23 -4.66 0.62 29.07
N TRP A 24 -4.78 -0.43 29.89
CA TRP A 24 -3.76 -0.77 30.89
C TRP A 24 -2.42 -1.12 30.24
N LEU A 25 -2.41 -1.90 29.15
CA LEU A 25 -1.19 -2.24 28.42
C LEU A 25 -0.53 -0.99 27.82
N VAL A 26 -1.29 -0.11 27.18
CA VAL A 26 -0.75 1.15 26.64
C VAL A 26 -0.14 1.99 27.76
N ARG A 27 -0.83 2.13 28.90
CA ARG A 27 -0.37 2.96 30.02
C ARG A 27 0.84 2.40 30.76
N ASN A 28 0.90 1.09 30.98
CA ASN A 28 1.86 0.47 31.92
C ASN A 28 2.94 -0.36 31.25
N VAL A 29 2.66 -0.90 30.06
CA VAL A 29 3.63 -1.68 29.26
C VAL A 29 4.19 -0.83 28.12
N ASP A 30 3.58 0.33 27.83
CA ASP A 30 4.04 1.30 26.84
C ASP A 30 4.05 0.75 25.40
N ILE A 31 3.07 -0.10 25.06
CA ILE A 31 2.88 -0.55 23.67
C ILE A 31 2.49 0.62 22.77
N ASP A 32 3.05 0.68 21.57
CA ASP A 32 2.79 1.75 20.59
C ASP A 32 1.61 1.45 19.66
N GLY A 33 1.10 0.22 19.66
CA GLY A 33 0.06 -0.15 18.71
C GLY A 33 -0.45 -1.57 18.89
N LEU A 34 -1.37 -1.91 18.00
CA LEU A 34 -2.06 -3.19 17.99
C LEU A 34 -2.14 -3.74 16.59
N TYR A 35 -1.81 -5.02 16.47
CA TYR A 35 -2.03 -5.82 15.27
C TYR A 35 -3.29 -6.67 15.46
N LEU A 36 -4.23 -6.58 14.51
CA LEU A 36 -5.49 -7.32 14.52
C LEU A 36 -5.51 -8.32 13.37
N ASP A 37 -5.65 -9.60 13.71
CA ASP A 37 -5.66 -10.71 12.77
C ASP A 37 -7.07 -11.31 12.71
N ASP A 38 -7.77 -11.12 11.58
CA ASP A 38 -9.11 -11.65 11.30
C ASP A 38 -10.09 -11.61 12.50
N VAL A 39 -10.55 -10.40 12.82
CA VAL A 39 -11.40 -10.17 13.99
C VAL A 39 -12.90 -10.20 13.66
N THR A 40 -13.72 -10.51 14.66
CA THR A 40 -15.18 -10.74 14.52
C THR A 40 -16.06 -9.74 15.26
N PHE A 41 -15.47 -8.77 15.95
CA PHE A 41 -16.23 -7.73 16.65
C PHE A 41 -16.83 -6.69 15.69
N ASP A 42 -17.67 -5.76 16.14
CA ASP A 42 -18.26 -4.73 15.28
C ASP A 42 -17.46 -3.41 15.30
N ARG A 43 -17.84 -2.46 14.44
CA ARG A 43 -17.27 -1.11 14.46
C ARG A 43 -17.38 -0.38 15.80
N HIS A 44 -18.33 -0.72 16.66
CA HIS A 44 -18.48 -0.05 17.96
C HIS A 44 -17.32 -0.40 18.88
N ILE A 45 -16.84 -1.63 18.81
CA ILE A 45 -15.67 -2.09 19.55
C ILE A 45 -14.41 -1.43 19.00
N MET A 46 -14.23 -1.39 17.68
CA MET A 46 -13.11 -0.67 17.04
C MET A 46 -13.03 0.80 17.45
N LYS A 47 -14.16 1.50 17.45
CA LYS A 47 -14.24 2.90 17.91
C LYS A 47 -13.80 3.06 19.37
N ARG A 48 -14.17 2.12 20.24
CA ARG A 48 -13.80 2.15 21.66
C ARG A 48 -12.32 1.86 21.86
N MET A 49 -11.77 0.87 21.14
CA MET A 49 -10.35 0.55 21.13
C MET A 49 -9.55 1.79 20.74
N ARG A 50 -9.90 2.42 19.61
CA ARG A 50 -9.23 3.63 19.15
C ARG A 50 -9.27 4.75 20.18
N LYS A 51 -10.45 5.02 20.74
CA LYS A 51 -10.61 6.09 21.73
C LYS A 51 -9.76 5.84 22.98
N VAL A 52 -9.73 4.61 23.48
CA VAL A 52 -8.95 4.29 24.69
C VAL A 52 -7.46 4.37 24.40
N MET A 53 -6.96 3.74 23.34
CA MET A 53 -5.54 3.80 22.97
C MET A 53 -5.08 5.25 22.79
N GLU A 54 -5.82 6.06 22.03
CA GLU A 54 -5.48 7.47 21.77
C GLU A 54 -5.51 8.31 23.06
N SER A 55 -6.40 8.00 24.00
CA SER A 55 -6.47 8.72 25.29
C SER A 55 -5.31 8.40 26.23
N GLU A 56 -4.76 7.19 26.15
CA GLU A 56 -3.60 6.78 26.94
C GLU A 56 -2.30 7.25 26.30
N LYS A 57 -2.18 7.13 24.98
CA LYS A 57 -1.00 7.48 24.21
C LYS A 57 -1.41 7.95 22.80
N PRO A 58 -1.42 9.26 22.55
CA PRO A 58 -1.73 9.80 21.23
C PRO A 58 -0.77 9.26 20.16
N GLY A 59 -1.31 8.91 18.99
CA GLY A 59 -0.52 8.35 17.88
C GLY A 59 -0.30 6.83 17.96
N CYS A 60 -0.98 6.12 18.87
CA CYS A 60 -0.97 4.66 18.85
C CYS A 60 -1.51 4.12 17.52
N ILE A 61 -0.89 3.09 16.94
CA ILE A 61 -1.25 2.56 15.61
C ILE A 61 -2.14 1.31 15.74
N ILE A 62 -3.15 1.16 14.89
CA ILE A 62 -3.89 -0.09 14.70
C ILE A 62 -3.71 -0.58 13.27
N ASP A 63 -3.20 -1.79 13.13
CA ASP A 63 -2.97 -2.46 11.85
C ASP A 63 -3.93 -3.65 11.71
N LEU A 64 -4.61 -3.75 10.57
CA LEU A 64 -5.65 -4.75 10.34
C LEU A 64 -5.24 -5.72 9.23
N HIS A 65 -5.14 -6.99 9.58
CA HIS A 65 -4.86 -8.10 8.69
C HIS A 65 -6.11 -8.89 8.34
N SER A 66 -6.12 -9.40 7.12
CA SER A 66 -7.09 -10.37 6.65
C SER A 66 -6.59 -11.09 5.38
N ASN A 67 -7.35 -12.07 4.92
CA ASN A 67 -6.99 -12.99 3.87
C ASN A 67 -8.19 -13.31 2.95
N THR A 68 -7.95 -13.91 1.79
CA THR A 68 -9.03 -14.32 0.86
C THR A 68 -9.64 -15.69 1.16
N GLY A 69 -9.09 -16.45 2.12
CA GLY A 69 -9.59 -17.76 2.52
C GLY A 69 -10.76 -17.70 3.51
N PHE A 70 -10.75 -16.68 4.37
CA PHE A 70 -11.73 -16.36 5.40
C PHE A 70 -12.70 -15.28 4.94
N SER A 71 -12.20 -14.24 4.27
CA SER A 71 -13.04 -13.14 3.77
C SER A 71 -13.35 -13.28 2.29
N LYS A 72 -14.57 -12.88 1.89
CA LYS A 72 -14.95 -12.71 0.48
C LYS A 72 -14.86 -11.23 0.14
N GLY A 73 -13.64 -10.74 -0.05
CA GLY A 73 -13.34 -9.32 -0.22
C GLY A 73 -13.13 -8.64 1.13
N PRO A 74 -11.91 -8.67 1.68
CA PRO A 74 -11.65 -8.12 3.01
C PRO A 74 -11.93 -6.62 3.08
N ALA A 75 -11.73 -5.88 1.99
CA ALA A 75 -12.05 -4.45 2.00
C ALA A 75 -13.54 -4.19 2.17
N THR A 76 -14.38 -5.01 1.55
CA THR A 76 -15.84 -4.94 1.74
C THR A 76 -16.24 -5.39 3.15
N GLN A 77 -15.66 -6.49 3.63
CA GLN A 77 -15.97 -7.05 4.95
C GLN A 77 -15.63 -6.08 6.09
N TYR A 78 -14.51 -5.36 5.97
CA TYR A 78 -13.97 -4.51 7.03
C TYR A 78 -14.11 -3.01 6.77
N ALA A 79 -14.89 -2.59 5.77
CA ALA A 79 -15.07 -1.17 5.43
C ALA A 79 -15.52 -0.31 6.62
N GLU A 80 -16.33 -0.86 7.54
CA GLU A 80 -16.76 -0.12 8.74
C GLU A 80 -15.66 0.07 9.80
N TYR A 81 -14.52 -0.59 9.66
CA TYR A 81 -13.36 -0.46 10.56
C TYR A 81 -12.38 0.61 10.10
N PHE A 82 -12.33 0.91 8.79
CA PHE A 82 -11.34 1.80 8.20
C PHE A 82 -11.19 3.17 8.88
N PRO A 83 -12.24 3.79 9.44
CA PRO A 83 -12.09 5.04 10.22
C PRO A 83 -11.31 4.89 11.54
N TYR A 84 -10.96 3.68 11.96
CA TYR A 84 -10.38 3.39 13.28
C TYR A 84 -9.05 2.64 13.20
N VAL A 85 -8.52 2.42 12.00
CA VAL A 85 -7.23 1.77 11.76
C VAL A 85 -6.31 2.72 11.00
N ASP A 86 -5.02 2.44 11.06
CA ASP A 86 -3.97 3.27 10.46
C ASP A 86 -3.34 2.58 9.25
N LYS A 87 -3.35 1.25 9.21
CA LYS A 87 -2.75 0.45 8.14
C LYS A 87 -3.53 -0.84 7.88
N LEU A 88 -3.45 -1.30 6.63
CA LEU A 88 -3.97 -2.60 6.21
C LEU A 88 -2.83 -3.56 5.90
N TRP A 89 -3.07 -4.84 6.14
CA TRP A 89 -2.23 -5.92 5.65
C TRP A 89 -3.09 -7.03 5.06
N PHE A 90 -3.91 -6.69 4.08
CA PHE A 90 -4.75 -7.66 3.36
C PHE A 90 -3.92 -8.37 2.31
N GLY A 91 -3.30 -9.48 2.71
CA GLY A 91 -2.27 -10.08 1.86
C GLY A 91 -2.16 -11.59 1.85
N GLU A 92 -2.77 -12.32 2.80
CA GLU A 92 -2.70 -13.78 2.82
C GLU A 92 -3.69 -14.39 1.79
N SER A 93 -3.21 -15.40 1.05
CA SER A 93 -3.93 -16.07 -0.05
C SER A 93 -4.30 -15.18 -1.24
N PHE A 94 -3.74 -13.97 -1.34
CA PHE A 94 -3.90 -13.10 -2.51
C PHE A 94 -3.02 -13.58 -3.66
N MET A 95 -3.62 -13.83 -4.82
CA MET A 95 -2.93 -14.24 -6.05
C MET A 95 -2.57 -13.01 -6.89
N TYR A 96 -1.58 -12.25 -6.42
CA TYR A 96 -1.18 -10.94 -6.97
C TYR A 96 -0.99 -10.89 -8.49
N ASN A 97 -0.45 -11.96 -9.09
CA ASN A 97 -0.22 -12.06 -10.53
C ASN A 97 -1.48 -12.39 -11.33
N GLU A 98 -2.54 -12.89 -10.70
CA GLU A 98 -3.81 -13.23 -11.36
C GLU A 98 -4.85 -12.11 -11.21
N MET A 99 -4.60 -11.17 -10.31
CA MET A 99 -5.50 -10.07 -10.00
C MET A 99 -5.49 -8.96 -11.05
N SER A 100 -6.65 -8.37 -11.30
CA SER A 100 -6.77 -7.14 -12.10
C SER A 100 -6.29 -5.91 -11.32
N TYR A 101 -5.98 -4.83 -12.03
CA TYR A 101 -5.65 -3.54 -11.41
C TYR A 101 -6.72 -3.08 -10.40
N GLU A 102 -7.99 -3.25 -10.72
CA GLU A 102 -9.12 -2.85 -9.87
C GLU A 102 -9.16 -3.68 -8.57
N ASN A 103 -8.85 -4.97 -8.64
CA ASN A 103 -8.74 -5.81 -7.45
C ASN A 103 -7.58 -5.37 -6.55
N TRP A 104 -6.42 -5.05 -7.13
CA TRP A 104 -5.33 -4.45 -6.36
C TRP A 104 -5.74 -3.13 -5.69
N LEU A 105 -6.36 -2.22 -6.44
CA LEU A 105 -6.78 -0.91 -5.95
C LEU A 105 -7.79 -1.04 -4.81
N VAL A 106 -8.82 -1.88 -4.97
CA VAL A 106 -9.94 -1.94 -4.01
C VAL A 106 -9.66 -2.84 -2.83
N GLU A 107 -9.11 -4.04 -3.06
CA GLU A 107 -9.06 -5.09 -2.03
C GLU A 107 -7.72 -5.13 -1.27
N VAL A 108 -6.64 -4.57 -1.82
CA VAL A 108 -5.29 -4.70 -1.25
C VAL A 108 -4.72 -3.34 -0.84
N SER A 109 -4.88 -2.31 -1.69
CA SER A 109 -4.11 -1.07 -1.53
C SER A 109 -4.52 -0.20 -0.35
N GLY A 110 -5.80 -0.21 0.04
CA GLY A 110 -6.36 0.72 1.03
C GLY A 110 -6.55 2.16 0.53
N ILE A 111 -5.97 2.53 -0.61
CA ILE A 111 -5.92 3.91 -1.14
C ILE A 111 -7.31 4.53 -1.31
N PRO A 112 -8.33 3.83 -1.84
CA PRO A 112 -9.68 4.40 -1.96
C PRO A 112 -10.29 4.84 -0.62
N PHE A 113 -9.75 4.35 0.49
CA PHE A 113 -10.23 4.60 1.85
C PHE A 113 -9.30 5.50 2.66
N GLY A 114 -8.26 6.07 2.03
CA GLY A 114 -7.26 6.90 2.70
C GLY A 114 -6.29 6.11 3.58
N LEU A 115 -6.16 4.81 3.34
CA LEU A 115 -5.24 3.91 4.02
C LEU A 115 -4.17 3.41 3.06
N MET A 116 -3.12 2.79 3.60
CA MET A 116 -2.10 2.09 2.82
C MET A 116 -2.06 0.62 3.23
N GLY A 117 -1.76 -0.25 2.25
CA GLY A 117 -1.63 -1.69 2.42
C GLY A 117 -0.18 -2.18 2.34
N ASP A 118 0.04 -3.44 2.69
CA ASP A 118 1.25 -4.20 2.35
C ASP A 118 0.89 -5.55 1.72
N MET A 119 1.85 -6.15 1.02
CA MET A 119 1.71 -7.50 0.45
C MET A 119 2.18 -8.58 1.43
N LEU A 120 1.75 -9.81 1.18
CA LEU A 120 2.17 -10.98 1.95
C LEU A 120 2.38 -12.22 1.08
N HIS A 121 1.30 -12.90 0.67
CA HIS A 121 1.32 -14.25 0.09
C HIS A 121 2.33 -14.41 -1.06
N GLY A 122 3.15 -15.45 -0.98
CA GLY A 122 4.17 -15.75 -1.99
C GLY A 122 5.26 -14.68 -2.19
N GLY A 123 5.39 -13.71 -1.27
CA GLY A 123 6.31 -12.58 -1.43
C GLY A 123 5.75 -11.42 -2.25
N GLY A 124 4.46 -11.47 -2.63
CA GLY A 124 3.81 -10.41 -3.40
C GLY A 124 4.26 -10.32 -4.85
N ASN A 125 3.93 -9.20 -5.49
CA ASN A 125 4.56 -8.78 -6.74
C ASN A 125 5.14 -7.38 -6.52
N PRO A 126 6.47 -7.23 -6.41
CA PRO A 126 7.06 -5.93 -6.08
C PRO A 126 6.85 -4.89 -7.17
N TRP A 127 6.84 -5.28 -8.45
CA TRP A 127 6.62 -4.34 -9.56
C TRP A 127 5.21 -3.75 -9.53
N LEU A 128 4.20 -4.60 -9.38
CA LEU A 128 2.80 -4.16 -9.32
C LEU A 128 2.48 -3.46 -8.00
N GLY A 129 3.04 -3.93 -6.88
CA GLY A 129 2.89 -3.31 -5.57
C GLY A 129 3.42 -1.88 -5.53
N MET A 130 4.53 -1.60 -6.22
CA MET A 130 5.09 -0.25 -6.31
C MET A 130 4.18 0.77 -7.01
N VAL A 131 3.23 0.34 -7.85
CA VAL A 131 2.19 1.24 -8.40
C VAL A 131 1.32 1.81 -7.27
N PHE A 132 1.15 1.07 -6.18
CA PHE A 132 0.35 1.45 -5.01
C PHE A 132 1.20 1.88 -3.80
N GLY A 133 2.52 2.00 -3.94
CA GLY A 133 3.41 2.35 -2.84
C GLY A 133 3.55 1.22 -1.81
N MET A 134 3.44 -0.03 -2.27
CA MET A 134 3.40 -1.20 -1.42
C MET A 134 4.61 -2.10 -1.63
N THR A 135 5.14 -2.63 -0.53
CA THR A 135 6.08 -3.75 -0.53
C THR A 135 5.55 -4.89 0.35
N THR A 136 6.30 -5.98 0.46
CA THR A 136 6.12 -6.95 1.56
C THR A 136 6.76 -6.43 2.85
N ARG A 137 6.49 -7.10 3.98
CA ARG A 137 7.11 -6.81 5.29
C ARG A 137 8.32 -7.70 5.56
N LEU A 138 9.46 -7.09 5.88
CA LEU A 138 10.60 -7.80 6.47
C LEU A 138 10.29 -8.11 7.95
N PRO A 139 10.63 -9.28 8.53
CA PRO A 139 11.31 -10.45 7.99
C PRO A 139 10.37 -11.62 7.63
N TRP A 140 9.19 -11.35 7.08
CA TRP A 140 8.19 -12.40 6.89
C TRP A 140 8.61 -13.43 5.84
N SER A 141 8.21 -14.69 6.02
CA SER A 141 8.39 -15.75 5.05
C SER A 141 7.07 -16.47 4.80
N THR A 142 6.75 -16.73 3.54
CA THR A 142 5.50 -17.36 3.12
C THR A 142 5.74 -18.17 1.85
N GLU A 143 5.10 -19.33 1.71
CA GLU A 143 5.28 -20.23 0.56
C GLU A 143 6.77 -20.56 0.25
N GLY A 144 7.62 -20.61 1.27
CA GLY A 144 9.06 -20.84 1.12
C GLY A 144 9.86 -19.65 0.58
N VAL A 145 9.23 -18.48 0.41
CA VAL A 145 9.84 -17.24 -0.05
C VAL A 145 10.12 -16.33 1.14
N LEU A 146 11.40 -15.99 1.33
CA LEU A 146 11.79 -14.94 2.27
C LEU A 146 11.49 -13.57 1.66
N CYS A 147 10.58 -12.82 2.26
CA CYS A 147 10.25 -11.48 1.81
C CYS A 147 11.43 -10.53 2.13
N ASN A 148 12.00 -9.90 1.10
CA ASN A 148 13.09 -8.95 1.27
C ASN A 148 12.88 -7.68 0.42
N PRO A 149 12.21 -6.65 0.97
CA PRO A 149 11.97 -5.38 0.27
C PRO A 149 13.12 -4.38 0.39
N VAL A 150 14.24 -4.73 1.04
CA VAL A 150 15.30 -3.79 1.43
C VAL A 150 15.89 -3.02 0.25
N ALA A 151 16.05 -3.65 -0.92
CA ALA A 151 16.57 -2.98 -2.12
C ALA A 151 15.64 -1.86 -2.61
N ILE A 152 14.32 -2.06 -2.53
CA ILE A 152 13.32 -1.05 -2.87
C ILE A 152 13.27 0.04 -1.80
N TRP A 153 13.37 -0.32 -0.52
CA TRP A 153 13.39 0.65 0.58
C TRP A 153 14.58 1.61 0.50
N LYS A 154 15.75 1.16 0.00
CA LYS A 154 16.86 2.08 -0.28
C LYS A 154 16.50 3.15 -1.30
N ILE A 155 15.79 2.78 -2.38
CA ILE A 155 15.27 3.75 -3.36
C ILE A 155 14.29 4.71 -2.70
N TRP A 156 13.41 4.20 -1.82
CA TRP A 156 12.47 5.02 -1.07
C TRP A 156 13.18 6.05 -0.18
N ASP A 157 14.23 5.64 0.54
CA ASP A 157 15.01 6.52 1.41
C ASP A 157 15.83 7.55 0.61
N GLU A 158 16.51 7.13 -0.46
CA GLU A 158 17.34 7.99 -1.30
C GLU A 158 16.50 9.05 -2.05
N PHE A 159 15.33 8.65 -2.54
CA PHE A 159 14.35 9.58 -3.09
C PHE A 159 13.73 10.45 -1.97
N GLY A 160 13.51 9.85 -0.80
CA GLY A 160 12.75 10.37 0.31
C GLY A 160 11.25 10.37 0.02
N ILE A 161 10.74 9.19 -0.34
CA ILE A 161 9.35 8.95 -0.77
C ILE A 161 8.32 9.32 0.30
N GLU A 162 8.68 9.19 1.57
CA GLU A 162 7.81 9.54 2.71
C GLU A 162 7.37 11.01 2.65
N GLN A 163 8.23 11.90 2.15
CA GLN A 163 7.93 13.34 2.04
C GLN A 163 7.47 13.73 0.62
N SER A 164 7.09 12.76 -0.20
CA SER A 164 6.58 12.98 -1.55
C SER A 164 5.05 12.96 -1.58
N SER A 165 4.46 13.62 -2.57
CA SER A 165 3.06 13.39 -2.92
C SER A 165 2.95 12.27 -3.94
N MET A 166 1.96 11.39 -3.77
CA MET A 166 1.69 10.29 -4.67
C MET A 166 0.55 10.65 -5.62
N SER A 167 0.77 10.54 -6.92
CA SER A 167 -0.27 10.67 -7.95
C SER A 167 -0.35 9.40 -8.78
N GLY A 168 -1.47 8.69 -8.69
CA GLY A 168 -1.67 7.37 -9.29
C GLY A 168 -2.76 7.35 -10.36
N PRO A 169 -2.98 6.19 -11.01
CA PRO A 169 -3.97 6.06 -12.08
C PRO A 169 -5.43 6.19 -11.60
N TRP A 170 -5.66 6.27 -10.29
CA TRP A 170 -6.96 6.55 -9.68
C TRP A 170 -7.28 8.05 -9.58
N ASP A 171 -6.31 8.93 -9.81
CA ASP A 171 -6.55 10.37 -9.75
C ASP A 171 -7.38 10.85 -10.95
N LEU A 172 -8.13 11.93 -10.75
CA LEU A 172 -8.86 12.59 -11.84
C LEU A 172 -7.93 13.21 -12.89
N TYR A 173 -6.74 13.64 -12.47
CA TYR A 173 -5.73 14.29 -13.30
C TYR A 173 -4.34 13.76 -12.96
N PRO A 174 -4.05 12.50 -13.31
CA PRO A 174 -2.79 11.86 -12.97
C PRO A 174 -1.60 12.59 -13.60
N VAL A 175 -0.50 12.64 -12.87
CA VAL A 175 0.75 13.30 -13.33
C VAL A 175 1.42 12.52 -14.45
N VAL A 176 1.29 11.20 -14.44
CA VAL A 176 1.84 10.31 -15.45
C VAL A 176 0.82 9.26 -15.84
N GLU A 177 0.66 9.04 -17.14
CA GLU A 177 -0.12 7.97 -17.71
C GLU A 177 0.68 7.23 -18.78
N THR A 178 0.22 6.06 -19.19
CA THR A 178 0.73 5.37 -20.37
C THR A 178 -0.29 5.40 -21.51
N ASP A 179 0.14 5.09 -22.73
CA ASP A 179 -0.76 4.91 -23.86
C ASP A 179 -1.44 3.53 -23.93
N HIS A 180 -1.29 2.68 -22.90
CA HIS A 180 -1.87 1.33 -22.85
C HIS A 180 -2.72 1.12 -21.59
N PRO A 181 -3.97 0.60 -21.71
CA PRO A 181 -4.88 0.48 -20.57
C PRO A 181 -4.37 -0.45 -19.46
N ASP A 182 -3.64 -1.52 -19.79
CA ASP A 182 -3.15 -2.49 -18.80
C ASP A 182 -1.80 -2.13 -18.18
N VAL A 183 -1.14 -1.07 -18.67
CA VAL A 183 0.13 -0.60 -18.08
C VAL A 183 -0.13 0.68 -17.32
N LYS A 184 -0.01 0.60 -16.00
CA LYS A 184 -0.33 1.68 -15.08
C LYS A 184 0.94 2.39 -14.64
N ALA A 185 0.80 3.68 -14.34
CA ALA A 185 1.88 4.52 -13.88
C ALA A 185 1.47 5.32 -12.64
N THR A 186 2.37 5.41 -11.67
CA THR A 186 2.23 6.25 -10.48
C THR A 186 3.46 7.14 -10.37
N ALA A 187 3.25 8.43 -10.18
CA ALA A 187 4.31 9.39 -9.88
C ALA A 187 4.37 9.68 -8.38
N TYR A 188 5.55 9.52 -7.79
CA TYR A 188 5.90 10.07 -6.50
C TYR A 188 6.68 11.35 -6.74
N ILE A 189 6.20 12.47 -6.21
CA ILE A 189 6.65 13.82 -6.58
C ILE A 189 7.22 14.50 -5.36
N LYS A 190 8.46 14.95 -5.46
CA LYS A 190 9.16 15.67 -4.39
C LYS A 190 10.00 16.77 -4.99
N GLU A 191 9.53 18.01 -4.84
CA GLU A 191 10.19 19.20 -5.39
C GLU A 191 10.46 19.01 -6.90
N ASN A 192 11.71 19.18 -7.34
CA ASN A 192 12.14 19.05 -8.74
C ASN A 192 12.53 17.60 -9.12
N ARG A 193 12.08 16.59 -8.38
CA ARG A 193 12.37 15.17 -8.64
C ARG A 193 11.09 14.36 -8.64
N VAL A 194 10.98 13.46 -9.61
CA VAL A 194 9.84 12.53 -9.71
C VAL A 194 10.38 11.11 -9.82
N LEU A 195 9.84 10.20 -9.02
CA LEU A 195 10.02 8.77 -9.16
C LEU A 195 8.74 8.21 -9.78
N ILE A 196 8.86 7.57 -10.93
CA ILE A 196 7.74 6.97 -11.66
C ILE A 196 7.79 5.46 -11.47
N SER A 197 6.71 4.88 -10.96
CA SER A 197 6.49 3.44 -10.94
C SER A 197 5.61 3.03 -12.10
N LEU A 198 6.06 2.07 -12.91
CA LEU A 198 5.30 1.42 -13.97
C LEU A 198 4.96 -0.01 -13.58
N GLY A 199 3.77 -0.49 -13.95
CA GLY A 199 3.38 -1.89 -13.77
C GLY A 199 2.45 -2.38 -14.87
N ASN A 200 2.76 -3.51 -15.48
CA ASN A 200 1.95 -4.18 -16.50
C ASN A 200 1.06 -5.24 -15.86
N PHE A 201 -0.25 -4.99 -15.82
CA PHE A 201 -1.27 -5.86 -15.24
C PHE A 201 -1.83 -6.89 -16.23
N SER A 202 -1.20 -7.06 -17.39
CA SER A 202 -1.54 -8.09 -18.37
C SER A 202 -0.56 -9.27 -18.34
N ASP A 203 -0.93 -10.33 -19.07
CA ASP A 203 -0.09 -11.51 -19.32
C ASP A 203 0.77 -11.38 -20.59
N ASP A 204 0.68 -10.25 -21.29
CA ASP A 204 1.38 -9.98 -22.55
C ASP A 204 2.41 -8.84 -22.40
N PRO A 205 3.53 -8.87 -23.13
CA PRO A 205 4.47 -7.76 -23.15
C PRO A 205 3.89 -6.57 -23.93
N HIS A 206 4.09 -5.36 -23.41
CA HIS A 206 3.64 -4.13 -24.07
C HIS A 206 4.75 -3.10 -24.17
N GLU A 207 4.93 -2.53 -25.36
CA GLU A 207 5.70 -1.30 -25.54
C GLU A 207 4.77 -0.11 -25.31
N VAL A 208 5.11 0.75 -24.35
CA VAL A 208 4.28 1.90 -23.98
C VAL A 208 5.04 3.21 -24.06
N LYS A 209 4.31 4.30 -24.28
CA LYS A 209 4.83 5.67 -24.18
C LYS A 209 4.25 6.37 -22.96
N LEU A 210 5.10 7.06 -22.22
CA LEU A 210 4.66 7.88 -21.09
C LEU A 210 4.05 9.20 -21.58
N ARG A 211 2.98 9.61 -20.92
CA ARG A 211 2.32 10.91 -21.05
C ARG A 211 2.45 11.61 -19.70
N ILE A 212 3.34 12.58 -19.62
CA ILE A 212 3.65 13.29 -18.38
C ILE A 212 3.03 14.68 -18.43
N ASN A 213 2.33 15.06 -17.36
CA ASN A 213 1.82 16.42 -17.18
C ASN A 213 2.93 17.33 -16.62
N TRP A 214 3.75 17.86 -17.53
CA TRP A 214 4.90 18.72 -17.20
C TRP A 214 4.53 19.98 -16.41
N GLU A 215 3.34 20.54 -16.65
CA GLU A 215 2.87 21.74 -15.97
C GLU A 215 2.65 21.48 -14.47
N GLN A 216 2.07 20.33 -14.11
CA GLN A 216 1.82 19.97 -12.69
C GLN A 216 3.10 19.77 -11.89
N ILE A 217 4.19 19.31 -12.54
CA ILE A 217 5.47 19.03 -11.86
C ILE A 217 6.51 20.13 -12.07
N GLY A 218 6.26 21.12 -12.94
CA GLY A 218 7.17 22.25 -13.16
C GLY A 218 8.51 21.89 -13.80
N ILE A 219 8.59 20.77 -14.53
CA ILE A 219 9.82 20.25 -15.15
C ILE A 219 9.83 20.53 -16.67
N ASN A 220 10.98 20.93 -17.21
CA ASN A 220 11.14 21.14 -18.65
C ASN A 220 11.44 19.81 -19.38
N PRO A 221 10.59 19.37 -20.33
CA PRO A 221 10.77 18.10 -21.04
C PRO A 221 12.04 18.02 -21.90
N ASP A 222 12.59 19.13 -22.37
CA ASP A 222 13.69 19.11 -23.35
C ASP A 222 15.06 18.79 -22.73
N ALA A 223 15.18 18.82 -21.40
CA ALA A 223 16.40 18.47 -20.67
C ALA A 223 16.25 17.20 -19.83
N THR A 224 15.10 16.52 -19.89
CA THR A 224 14.83 15.38 -19.00
C THR A 224 15.21 14.03 -19.60
N ILE A 225 15.73 13.18 -18.73
CA ILE A 225 15.97 11.76 -19.00
C ILE A 225 15.22 10.90 -17.99
N LEU A 226 14.88 9.67 -18.40
CA LEU A 226 14.39 8.64 -17.50
C LEU A 226 15.52 7.68 -17.19
N THR A 227 15.83 7.53 -15.91
CA THR A 227 16.85 6.57 -15.44
C THR A 227 16.21 5.49 -14.60
N ALA A 228 16.30 4.25 -15.06
CA ALA A 228 16.04 3.06 -14.27
C ALA A 228 17.32 2.72 -13.49
N PRO A 229 17.40 2.93 -12.16
CA PRO A 229 18.55 2.49 -11.39
C PRO A 229 18.60 0.96 -11.33
N GLU A 230 19.78 0.37 -11.11
CA GLU A 230 19.86 -1.04 -10.75
C GLU A 230 19.23 -1.28 -9.38
N ILE A 231 18.30 -2.23 -9.29
CA ILE A 231 17.66 -2.63 -8.04
C ILE A 231 17.69 -4.15 -7.98
N GLU A 232 18.40 -4.69 -6.99
CA GLU A 232 18.59 -6.13 -6.82
C GLU A 232 17.25 -6.87 -6.84
N ASN A 233 17.15 -7.91 -7.68
CA ASN A 233 15.96 -8.75 -7.87
C ASN A 233 14.70 -8.01 -8.40
N PHE A 234 14.83 -6.76 -8.88
CA PHE A 234 13.72 -5.96 -9.40
C PHE A 234 13.98 -5.46 -10.83
N GLN A 235 15.09 -4.78 -11.10
CA GLN A 235 15.39 -4.27 -12.44
C GLN A 235 16.91 -4.07 -12.66
N GLU A 236 17.33 -4.11 -13.92
CA GLU A 236 18.68 -3.71 -14.33
C GLU A 236 18.76 -2.21 -14.60
N SER A 237 19.97 -1.65 -14.56
CA SER A 237 20.19 -0.24 -14.88
C SER A 237 19.93 0.04 -16.35
N GLN A 238 19.13 1.07 -16.64
CA GLN A 238 18.80 1.47 -18.00
C GLN A 238 18.49 2.97 -18.08
N GLN A 239 18.67 3.57 -19.25
CA GLN A 239 18.24 4.93 -19.54
C GLN A 239 17.30 4.93 -20.73
N PHE A 240 16.32 5.84 -20.70
CA PHE A 240 15.37 6.09 -21.76
C PHE A 240 15.25 7.60 -22.00
N ASP A 241 15.07 7.99 -23.26
CA ASP A 241 14.52 9.31 -23.57
C ASP A 241 13.03 9.33 -23.16
N VAL A 242 12.54 10.47 -22.69
CA VAL A 242 11.12 10.65 -22.33
C VAL A 242 10.15 10.39 -23.49
N ARG A 243 10.65 10.40 -24.74
CA ARG A 243 9.89 10.13 -25.96
C ARG A 243 9.96 8.67 -26.41
N ASP A 244 10.82 7.85 -25.81
CA ASP A 244 10.98 6.44 -26.16
C ASP A 244 9.72 5.63 -25.86
N ARG A 245 9.61 4.48 -26.55
CA ARG A 245 8.70 3.42 -26.12
C ARG A 245 9.46 2.48 -25.20
N ILE A 246 8.87 2.18 -24.04
CA ILE A 246 9.47 1.33 -23.02
C ILE A 246 8.76 -0.02 -23.06
N LEU A 247 9.51 -1.09 -23.28
CA LEU A 247 8.99 -2.46 -23.23
C LEU A 247 8.80 -2.90 -21.78
N ILE A 248 7.56 -3.18 -21.39
CA ILE A 248 7.22 -3.70 -20.06
C ILE A 248 6.79 -5.16 -20.20
N GLN A 249 7.53 -6.05 -19.55
CA GLN A 249 7.23 -7.49 -19.55
C GLN A 249 5.94 -7.80 -18.77
N PRO A 250 5.28 -8.95 -19.04
CA PRO A 250 4.09 -9.38 -18.29
C PRO A 250 4.32 -9.35 -16.78
N ARG A 251 3.35 -8.83 -16.02
CA ARG A 251 3.37 -8.78 -14.55
C ARG A 251 4.62 -8.13 -13.94
N LYS A 252 5.33 -7.28 -14.71
CA LYS A 252 6.54 -6.57 -14.30
C LYS A 252 6.38 -5.07 -14.51
N GLY A 253 7.46 -4.33 -14.26
CA GLY A 253 7.45 -2.89 -14.20
C GLY A 253 8.84 -2.28 -14.11
N TYR A 254 8.88 -0.97 -13.89
CA TYR A 254 10.11 -0.22 -13.62
C TYR A 254 9.86 0.85 -12.56
N LEU A 255 10.91 1.16 -11.81
CA LEU A 255 11.06 2.42 -11.10
C LEU A 255 12.01 3.30 -11.89
N LEU A 256 11.53 4.47 -12.31
CA LEU A 256 12.26 5.41 -13.15
C LEU A 256 12.40 6.75 -12.42
N TYR A 257 13.62 7.23 -12.25
CA TYR A 257 13.86 8.62 -11.90
C TYR A 257 13.69 9.49 -13.14
N LEU A 258 12.88 10.53 -13.00
CA LEU A 258 12.81 11.64 -13.94
C LEU A 258 13.68 12.78 -13.41
N THR A 259 14.78 13.04 -14.11
CA THR A 259 15.76 14.09 -13.75
C THR A 259 15.96 15.04 -14.92
N SER A 260 16.08 16.33 -14.61
CA SER A 260 16.49 17.40 -15.54
C SER A 260 18.01 17.53 -15.66
#